data_AF-A0A1Q3TUW2-F1
#
_entry.id   AF-A0A1Q3TUW2-F1
#
_cell.length_a   1.000
_cell.length_b   1.000
_cell.length_c   1.000
_cell.angle_alpha   90.00
_cell.angle_beta   90.00
_cell.angle_gamma   90.00
#
_symmetry.space_group_name_H-M   'P 1'
#
loop_
_entity.id
_entity.type
_entity.pdbx_description
1 polymer ?
#
loop_
_entity_poly.entity_id
_entity_poly.type
_entity_poly.pdbx_seq_one_letter_code
_entity_poly.pdbx_strand_id
1 'polypeptide(L)'
;MATQFEATASAFLEEYWRLNPVEATNAGVYRYNHTLPDWSEAGQAARLDWRNRYRALFAGPGLAANASEELDRKVALAELAYFEIEDEWQWLRKAPAFYVEEAMNGINYLLSRPDPASSQAEKDEQLVSRLSQVPGLLAQGKANLRAEFIPPEFIEIGLVAVRGGTTFIKGLDLSSIRGAEEVRGQALAALADYEAFVRQIAPGGSFATGPELFERILRERHGLDLTPRQLYDLGDQTARELQGRLEALARQIDSSRTWQQIVEELKAAHPTRDTLLQTYWDEAIKAKSFVEAHNLVRIPAGDVFEVRPTASFLRATMPLGHFEQTPPFSPTDNLGVLYITPIDPTLPESRQQELLSAHCFTAVRAICLHETFPGHHLQLWRAKLEGSPIRRQFRSTLYVEGWALYCEELMEEAGFFDTPALSIWQLKNSMWRAVRMMLDTGLHTGQLTLDQATQLLVERAGLEPNTARGENLRYTTSPTQPSSYMLGRNRIVELRKLYQAKQKEAFQVADFHDRLLAYSSVSPAFIPDDL
;
A
#
# COMPACT_ATOMS: atom_id res chain seq x y z
N MET A 1 32.72 14.84 -7.72
CA MET A 1 31.71 15.57 -8.52
C MET A 1 30.58 14.60 -8.77
N ALA A 2 29.32 15.03 -8.67
CA ALA A 2 28.20 14.16 -8.97
C ALA A 2 28.28 13.69 -10.43
N THR A 3 27.90 12.43 -10.70
CA THR A 3 27.80 11.95 -12.09
C THR A 3 26.70 12.69 -12.83
N GLN A 4 26.71 12.65 -14.16
CA GLN A 4 25.61 13.21 -14.96
C GLN A 4 24.27 12.57 -14.59
N PHE A 5 24.27 11.27 -14.28
CA PHE A 5 23.10 10.55 -13.80
C PHE A 5 22.61 11.12 -12.46
N GLU A 6 23.48 11.23 -11.46
CA GLU A 6 23.13 11.75 -10.12
C GLU A 6 22.56 13.17 -10.19
N ALA A 7 23.14 14.05 -11.01
CA ALA A 7 22.63 15.40 -11.23
C ALA A 7 21.22 15.38 -11.86
N THR A 8 20.99 14.50 -12.84
CA THR A 8 19.69 14.33 -13.50
C THR A 8 18.65 13.77 -12.54
N ALA A 9 18.99 12.73 -11.77
CA ALA A 9 18.13 12.12 -10.77
C ALA A 9 17.76 13.09 -9.64
N SER A 10 18.70 13.90 -9.18
CA SER A 10 18.44 14.92 -8.16
C SER A 10 17.47 15.99 -8.67
N ALA A 11 17.65 16.48 -9.90
CA ALA A 11 16.76 17.48 -10.49
C ALA A 11 15.34 16.90 -10.74
N PHE A 12 15.29 15.64 -11.20
CA PHE A 12 14.04 14.89 -11.39
C PHE A 12 13.22 14.83 -10.10
N LEU A 13 13.84 14.41 -9.00
CA LEU A 13 13.18 14.29 -7.69
C LEU A 13 12.78 15.65 -7.11
N GLU A 14 13.64 16.67 -7.23
CA GLU A 14 13.31 18.02 -6.75
C GLU A 14 12.06 18.57 -7.42
N GLU A 15 11.98 18.46 -8.74
CA GLU A 15 10.81 18.91 -9.47
C GLU A 15 9.59 18.01 -9.22
N TYR A 16 9.77 16.71 -9.04
CA TYR A 16 8.70 15.79 -8.64
C TYR A 16 8.06 16.21 -7.32
N TRP A 17 8.87 16.48 -6.29
CA TRP A 17 8.38 16.89 -4.97
C TRP A 17 7.74 18.28 -5.00
N ARG A 18 8.28 19.22 -5.79
CA ARG A 18 7.67 20.53 -5.98
C ARG A 18 6.29 20.44 -6.62
N LEU A 19 6.14 19.56 -7.61
CA LEU A 19 4.84 19.33 -8.26
C LEU A 19 3.90 18.59 -7.30
N ASN A 20 4.40 17.63 -6.53
CA ASN A 20 3.61 16.76 -5.64
C ASN A 20 3.97 16.98 -4.17
N PRO A 21 3.58 18.12 -3.56
CA PRO A 21 4.00 18.50 -2.21
C PRO A 21 3.45 17.59 -1.10
N VAL A 22 2.31 16.93 -1.33
CA VAL A 22 1.76 15.92 -0.40
C VAL A 22 2.67 14.69 -0.36
N GLU A 23 3.09 14.20 -1.53
CA GLU A 23 4.07 13.12 -1.64
C GLU A 23 5.46 13.51 -1.13
N ALA A 24 5.84 14.78 -1.25
CA ALA A 24 7.07 15.29 -0.63
C ALA A 24 7.01 15.13 0.90
N THR A 25 5.93 15.57 1.55
CA THR A 25 5.73 15.37 3.00
C THR A 25 5.70 13.87 3.35
N ASN A 26 4.99 13.05 2.57
CA ASN A 26 4.93 11.60 2.73
C ASN A 26 6.33 10.96 2.73
N ALA A 27 7.22 11.48 1.88
CA ALA A 27 8.59 11.03 1.71
C ALA A 27 9.57 11.61 2.76
N GLY A 28 9.17 12.59 3.56
CA GLY A 28 10.02 13.27 4.55
C GLY A 28 10.77 14.48 3.96
N VAL A 29 10.25 15.06 2.89
CA VAL A 29 10.76 16.25 2.21
C VAL A 29 9.90 17.45 2.60
N TYR A 30 10.34 18.18 3.63
CA TYR A 30 9.50 19.13 4.35
C TYR A 30 9.38 20.53 3.74
N ARG A 31 10.23 20.89 2.77
CA ARG A 31 10.26 22.24 2.18
C ARG A 31 8.96 22.67 1.48
N TYR A 32 8.06 21.73 1.18
CA TYR A 32 6.76 21.99 0.56
C TYR A 32 5.56 21.78 1.50
N ASN A 33 5.79 21.65 2.81
CA ASN A 33 4.73 21.41 3.81
C ASN A 33 3.62 22.47 3.83
N HIS A 34 3.87 23.66 3.29
CA HIS A 34 2.90 24.76 3.24
C HIS A 34 1.93 24.69 2.04
N THR A 35 2.07 23.75 1.10
CA THR A 35 1.27 23.71 -0.14
C THR A 35 0.55 22.38 -0.34
N LEU A 36 -0.63 22.47 -0.95
CA LEU A 36 -1.30 21.36 -1.64
C LEU A 36 -0.95 21.39 -3.14
N PRO A 37 -1.04 20.26 -3.86
CA PRO A 37 -0.75 20.21 -5.30
C PRO A 37 -1.69 21.10 -6.13
N ASP A 38 -1.16 21.60 -7.24
CA ASP A 38 -1.95 22.24 -8.28
C ASP A 38 -2.36 21.21 -9.35
N TRP A 39 -3.66 20.92 -9.40
CA TRP A 39 -4.35 20.10 -10.40
C TRP A 39 -5.19 20.93 -11.36
N SER A 40 -5.02 22.26 -11.42
CA SER A 40 -5.57 23.07 -12.50
C SER A 40 -4.98 22.66 -13.87
N GLU A 41 -5.51 23.22 -14.95
CA GLU A 41 -4.95 23.01 -16.30
C GLU A 41 -3.46 23.37 -16.37
N ALA A 42 -3.04 24.45 -15.70
CA ALA A 42 -1.64 24.86 -15.63
C ALA A 42 -0.79 23.84 -14.85
N GLY A 43 -1.29 23.35 -13.71
CA GLY A 43 -0.61 22.33 -12.91
C GLY A 43 -0.47 20.98 -13.61
N GLN A 44 -1.47 20.60 -14.42
CA GLN A 44 -1.44 19.44 -15.30
C GLN A 44 -0.42 19.61 -16.44
N ALA A 45 -0.40 20.77 -17.10
CA ALA A 45 0.58 21.08 -18.14
C ALA A 45 2.02 21.03 -17.61
N ALA A 46 2.27 21.57 -16.41
CA ALA A 46 3.58 21.53 -15.78
C ALA A 46 4.07 20.10 -15.49
N ARG A 47 3.16 19.17 -15.13
CA ARG A 47 3.48 17.75 -14.95
C ARG A 47 3.77 17.04 -16.26
N LEU A 48 3.01 17.35 -17.30
CA LEU A 48 3.24 16.82 -18.64
C LEU A 48 4.63 17.24 -19.15
N ASP A 49 4.99 18.52 -19.00
CA ASP A 49 6.30 19.04 -19.38
C ASP A 49 7.45 18.40 -18.59
N TRP A 50 7.26 18.24 -17.27
CA TRP A 50 8.20 17.51 -16.41
C TRP A 50 8.37 16.06 -16.87
N ARG A 51 7.27 15.32 -17.09
CA ARG A 51 7.30 13.92 -17.52
C ARG A 51 8.04 13.76 -18.85
N ASN A 52 7.66 14.55 -19.85
CA ASN A 52 8.23 14.45 -21.20
C ASN A 52 9.73 14.75 -21.20
N ARG A 53 10.15 15.78 -20.47
CA ARG A 53 11.55 16.16 -20.32
C ARG A 53 12.37 15.06 -19.66
N TYR A 54 11.94 14.56 -18.50
CA TYR A 54 12.71 13.55 -17.78
C TYR A 54 12.69 12.18 -18.46
N ARG A 55 11.61 11.83 -19.17
CA ARG A 55 11.59 10.65 -20.04
C ARG A 55 12.67 10.74 -21.12
N ALA A 56 12.77 11.87 -21.81
CA ALA A 56 13.80 12.07 -22.83
C ALA A 56 15.22 12.00 -22.24
N LEU A 57 15.44 12.59 -21.05
CA LEU A 57 16.73 12.53 -20.36
C LEU A 57 17.11 11.11 -19.96
N PHE A 58 16.23 10.36 -19.27
CA PHE A 58 16.52 8.99 -18.84
C PHE A 58 16.56 7.96 -19.99
N ALA A 59 15.94 8.27 -21.15
CA ALA A 59 16.06 7.45 -22.36
C ALA A 59 17.38 7.68 -23.12
N GLY A 60 18.16 8.71 -22.76
CA GLY A 60 19.43 9.02 -23.40
C GLY A 60 20.46 7.88 -23.27
N PRO A 61 21.10 7.45 -24.36
CA PRO A 61 22.09 6.37 -24.30
C PRO A 61 23.32 6.81 -23.49
N GLY A 62 23.86 5.90 -22.68
CA GLY A 62 25.07 6.13 -21.90
C GLY A 62 24.92 7.07 -20.70
N LEU A 63 23.69 7.42 -20.28
CA LEU A 63 23.47 8.23 -19.09
C LEU A 63 23.93 7.51 -17.81
N ALA A 64 23.62 6.20 -17.69
CA ALA A 64 24.04 5.37 -16.56
C ALA A 64 25.45 4.82 -16.80
N ALA A 65 26.35 4.99 -15.82
CA ALA A 65 27.73 4.57 -15.87
C ALA A 65 27.98 3.19 -15.23
N ASN A 66 27.03 2.67 -14.44
CA ASN A 66 27.15 1.39 -13.75
C ASN A 66 25.77 0.71 -13.57
N ALA A 67 25.77 -0.53 -13.07
CA ALA A 67 24.56 -1.33 -12.90
C ALA A 67 23.56 -0.73 -11.90
N SER A 68 24.02 -0.03 -10.86
CA SER A 68 23.13 0.63 -9.89
C SER A 68 22.42 1.83 -10.53
N GLU A 69 23.16 2.66 -11.27
CA GLU A 69 22.56 3.78 -12.01
C GLU A 69 21.61 3.28 -13.11
N GLU A 70 21.92 2.15 -13.75
CA GLU A 70 21.03 1.54 -14.74
C GLU A 70 19.73 1.03 -14.10
N LEU A 71 19.80 0.47 -12.89
CA LEU A 71 18.61 0.09 -12.13
C LEU A 71 17.76 1.31 -11.75
N ASP A 72 18.40 2.37 -11.25
CA ASP A 72 17.71 3.63 -10.93
C ASP A 72 17.06 4.24 -12.19
N ARG A 73 17.73 4.16 -13.35
CA ARG A 73 17.20 4.59 -14.65
C ARG A 73 15.94 3.81 -15.03
N LYS A 74 15.94 2.49 -14.85
CA LYS A 74 14.77 1.62 -15.10
C LYS A 74 13.60 2.01 -14.19
N VAL A 75 13.85 2.24 -12.91
CA VAL A 75 12.82 2.68 -11.95
C VAL A 75 12.22 4.02 -12.35
N ALA A 76 13.05 5.00 -12.71
CA ALA A 76 12.57 6.31 -13.15
C ALA A 76 11.72 6.23 -14.43
N LEU A 77 12.14 5.43 -15.41
CA LEU A 77 11.39 5.22 -16.65
C LEU A 77 10.06 4.48 -16.41
N ALA A 78 10.05 3.48 -15.53
CA ALA A 78 8.86 2.73 -15.16
C ALA A 78 7.78 3.63 -14.53
N GLU A 79 8.16 4.52 -13.62
CA GLU A 79 7.22 5.46 -13.01
C GLU A 79 6.76 6.54 -13.99
N LEU A 80 7.66 7.06 -14.84
CA LEU A 80 7.29 7.97 -15.92
C LEU A 80 6.31 7.35 -16.92
N ALA A 81 6.41 6.04 -17.17
CA ALA A 81 5.45 5.29 -17.98
C ALA A 81 4.10 5.15 -17.25
N TYR A 82 4.11 4.85 -15.96
CA TYR A 82 2.89 4.75 -15.17
C TYR A 82 2.10 6.06 -15.13
N PHE A 83 2.77 7.22 -14.93
CA PHE A 83 2.09 8.52 -14.98
C PHE A 83 1.45 8.84 -16.34
N GLU A 84 2.03 8.34 -17.44
CA GLU A 84 1.42 8.48 -18.77
C GLU A 84 0.18 7.58 -18.89
N ILE A 85 0.25 6.35 -18.39
CA ILE A 85 -0.89 5.44 -18.39
C ILE A 85 -2.06 5.98 -17.55
N GLU A 86 -1.79 6.62 -16.41
CA GLU A 86 -2.83 7.26 -15.58
C GLU A 86 -3.55 8.40 -16.31
N ASP A 87 -2.80 9.21 -17.09
CA ASP A 87 -3.39 10.25 -17.96
C ASP A 87 -4.26 9.62 -19.04
N GLU A 88 -3.78 8.57 -19.72
CA GLU A 88 -4.53 7.86 -20.75
C GLU A 88 -5.80 7.22 -20.19
N TRP A 89 -5.73 6.67 -18.97
CA TRP A 89 -6.88 6.13 -18.24
C TRP A 89 -7.85 7.20 -17.73
N GLN A 90 -7.54 8.49 -17.90
CA GLN A 90 -8.36 9.63 -17.53
C GLN A 90 -8.59 9.74 -16.01
N TRP A 91 -7.63 9.33 -15.18
CA TRP A 91 -7.77 9.22 -13.72
C TRP A 91 -8.36 10.49 -13.08
N LEU A 92 -7.76 11.66 -13.36
CA LEU A 92 -8.21 12.96 -12.84
C LEU A 92 -9.65 13.33 -13.25
N ARG A 93 -10.12 12.83 -14.39
CA ARG A 93 -11.47 13.13 -14.89
C ARG A 93 -12.53 12.18 -14.34
N LYS A 94 -12.13 11.04 -13.78
CA LYS A 94 -13.06 9.99 -13.34
C LYS A 94 -13.10 9.73 -11.83
N ALA A 95 -12.12 10.19 -11.05
CA ALA A 95 -11.97 9.81 -9.64
C ALA A 95 -12.33 10.94 -8.66
N PRO A 96 -13.60 11.12 -8.25
CA PRO A 96 -13.99 12.13 -7.26
C PRO A 96 -13.28 12.02 -5.92
N ALA A 97 -12.96 10.80 -5.48
CA ALA A 97 -12.29 10.54 -4.20
C ALA A 97 -10.87 11.11 -4.16
N PHE A 98 -10.15 11.08 -5.29
CA PHE A 98 -8.77 11.54 -5.41
C PHE A 98 -8.56 12.95 -4.84
N TYR A 99 -9.42 13.91 -5.21
CA TYR A 99 -9.28 15.31 -4.76
C TYR A 99 -9.49 15.47 -3.25
N VAL A 100 -10.35 14.64 -2.66
CA VAL A 100 -10.60 14.63 -1.21
C VAL A 100 -9.43 13.96 -0.50
N GLU A 101 -8.97 12.82 -1.01
CA GLU A 101 -7.85 12.06 -0.45
C GLU A 101 -6.55 12.87 -0.50
N GLU A 102 -6.25 13.57 -1.60
CA GLU A 102 -5.10 14.48 -1.69
C GLU A 102 -5.15 15.58 -0.62
N ALA A 103 -6.33 16.18 -0.41
CA ALA A 103 -6.53 17.20 0.63
C ALA A 103 -6.31 16.61 2.04
N MET A 104 -6.94 15.47 2.33
CA MET A 104 -6.88 14.85 3.65
C MET A 104 -5.50 14.27 3.95
N ASN A 105 -4.85 13.61 2.99
CA ASN A 105 -3.48 13.11 3.12
C ASN A 105 -2.50 14.26 3.30
N GLY A 106 -2.69 15.38 2.59
CA GLY A 106 -1.90 16.59 2.79
C GLY A 106 -1.95 17.09 4.22
N ILE A 107 -3.10 17.04 4.89
CA ILE A 107 -3.22 17.43 6.29
C ILE A 107 -2.68 16.32 7.21
N ASN A 108 -3.08 15.08 6.99
CA ASN A 108 -2.70 13.93 7.81
C ASN A 108 -1.19 13.78 7.91
N TYR A 109 -0.46 13.86 6.79
CA TYR A 109 0.99 13.67 6.80
C TYR A 109 1.74 14.78 7.56
N LEU A 110 1.19 16.00 7.67
CA LEU A 110 1.77 17.01 8.56
C LEU A 110 1.67 16.60 10.03
N LEU A 111 0.58 15.91 10.40
CA LEU A 111 0.29 15.49 11.77
C LEU A 111 1.02 14.19 12.14
N SER A 112 1.01 13.21 11.24
CA SER A 112 1.62 11.89 11.50
C SER A 112 3.12 11.87 11.24
N ARG A 113 3.64 12.76 10.37
CA ARG A 113 5.05 12.80 9.95
C ARG A 113 5.60 14.22 10.00
N PRO A 114 5.51 14.91 11.16
CA PRO A 114 5.94 16.29 11.26
C PRO A 114 7.44 16.42 11.01
N ASP A 115 7.86 17.55 10.45
CA ASP A 115 9.27 17.89 10.35
C ASP A 115 9.87 18.00 11.76
N PRO A 116 10.89 17.19 12.10
CA PRO A 116 11.53 17.25 13.41
C PRO A 116 12.25 18.58 13.66
N ALA A 117 12.65 19.30 12.60
CA ALA A 117 13.34 20.57 12.70
C ALA A 117 12.39 21.78 12.89
N SER A 118 11.14 21.64 12.48
CA SER A 118 10.14 22.71 12.60
C SER A 118 9.70 22.93 14.05
N SER A 119 9.63 24.18 14.47
CA SER A 119 8.99 24.62 15.71
C SER A 119 7.48 24.35 15.69
N GLN A 120 6.84 24.38 16.87
CA GLN A 120 5.38 24.21 16.93
C GLN A 120 4.65 25.30 16.14
N ALA A 121 5.13 26.55 16.17
CA ALA A 121 4.53 27.66 15.42
C ALA A 121 4.59 27.43 13.90
N GLU A 122 5.72 26.92 13.39
CA GLU A 122 5.85 26.56 11.96
C GLU A 122 4.94 25.39 11.57
N LYS A 123 4.79 24.39 12.45
CA LYS A 123 3.86 23.27 12.22
C LYS A 123 2.40 23.74 12.18
N ASP A 124 2.03 24.62 13.09
CA ASP A 124 0.69 25.21 13.14
C ASP A 124 0.43 26.05 11.88
N GLU A 125 1.41 26.83 11.41
CA GLU A 125 1.31 27.59 10.14
C GLU A 125 1.17 26.67 8.93
N GLN A 126 1.97 25.61 8.84
CA GLN A 126 1.87 24.60 7.76
C GLN A 126 0.49 23.95 7.72
N LEU A 127 -0.03 23.57 8.90
CA LEU A 127 -1.36 22.96 9.05
C LEU A 127 -2.46 23.91 8.60
N VAL A 128 -2.46 25.16 9.07
CA VAL A 128 -3.44 26.19 8.66
C VAL A 128 -3.34 26.47 7.17
N SER A 129 -2.12 26.56 6.63
CA SER A 129 -1.90 26.78 5.20
C SER A 129 -2.54 25.69 4.36
N ARG A 130 -2.29 24.40 4.64
CA ARG A 130 -2.91 23.29 3.88
C ARG A 130 -4.42 23.24 4.07
N LEU A 131 -4.92 23.46 5.29
CA LEU A 131 -6.36 23.49 5.55
C LEU A 131 -7.06 24.60 4.73
N SER A 132 -6.42 25.77 4.58
CA SER A 132 -6.95 26.89 3.79
C SER A 132 -6.99 26.65 2.29
N GLN A 133 -6.19 25.70 1.79
CA GLN A 133 -6.13 25.35 0.38
C GLN A 133 -7.16 24.27 -0.02
N VAL A 134 -7.78 23.60 0.96
CA VAL A 134 -8.80 22.56 0.70
C VAL A 134 -9.92 23.04 -0.23
N PRO A 135 -10.53 24.23 -0.04
CA PRO A 135 -11.56 24.71 -0.96
C PRO A 135 -11.07 24.85 -2.40
N GLY A 136 -9.84 25.36 -2.60
CA GLY A 136 -9.25 25.51 -3.92
C GLY A 136 -9.00 24.17 -4.62
N LEU A 137 -8.47 23.19 -3.89
CA LEU A 137 -8.23 21.85 -4.42
C LEU A 137 -9.55 21.14 -4.81
N LEU A 138 -10.59 21.24 -3.98
CA LEU A 138 -11.90 20.66 -4.29
C LEU A 138 -12.56 21.36 -5.49
N ALA A 139 -12.37 22.67 -5.64
CA ALA A 139 -12.84 23.41 -6.82
C ALA A 139 -12.15 22.95 -8.11
N GLN A 140 -10.84 22.67 -8.06
CA GLN A 140 -10.14 22.04 -9.19
C GLN A 140 -10.72 20.66 -9.51
N GLY A 141 -11.08 19.87 -8.49
CA GLY A 141 -11.80 18.61 -8.68
C GLY A 141 -13.10 18.78 -9.47
N LYS A 142 -13.94 19.74 -9.08
CA LYS A 142 -15.17 20.06 -9.83
C LYS A 142 -14.89 20.47 -11.27
N ALA A 143 -13.82 21.22 -11.51
CA ALA A 143 -13.44 21.68 -12.85
C ALA A 143 -12.86 20.56 -13.73
N ASN A 144 -12.26 19.52 -13.14
CA ASN A 144 -11.62 18.41 -13.86
C ASN A 144 -12.55 17.23 -14.12
N LEU A 145 -13.45 16.93 -13.18
CA LEU A 145 -14.34 15.77 -13.26
C LEU A 145 -15.32 15.86 -14.44
N ARG A 146 -15.55 14.73 -15.09
CA ARG A 146 -16.35 14.61 -16.31
C ARG A 146 -17.23 13.38 -16.23
N ALA A 147 -18.54 13.59 -16.23
CA ALA A 147 -19.56 12.56 -15.99
C ALA A 147 -19.41 11.33 -16.91
N GLU A 148 -19.03 11.55 -18.16
CA GLU A 148 -18.82 10.52 -19.18
C GLU A 148 -17.66 9.56 -18.86
N PHE A 149 -16.73 9.93 -17.99
CA PHE A 149 -15.62 9.05 -17.57
C PHE A 149 -15.84 8.42 -16.20
N ILE A 150 -16.77 8.93 -15.39
CA ILE A 150 -16.96 8.52 -13.99
C ILE A 150 -17.85 7.26 -13.93
N PRO A 151 -17.37 6.14 -13.37
CA PRO A 151 -18.20 4.97 -13.10
C PRO A 151 -19.04 5.14 -11.82
N PRO A 152 -20.18 4.45 -11.68
CA PRO A 152 -21.01 4.50 -10.46
C PRO A 152 -20.25 4.17 -9.17
N GLU A 153 -19.31 3.23 -9.24
CA GLU A 153 -18.46 2.79 -8.12
C GLU A 153 -17.62 3.95 -7.58
N PHE A 154 -17.11 4.83 -8.45
CA PHE A 154 -16.27 5.95 -8.02
C PHE A 154 -17.08 7.10 -7.42
N ILE A 155 -18.38 7.18 -7.71
CA ILE A 155 -19.30 8.05 -6.96
C ILE A 155 -19.43 7.55 -5.52
N GLU A 156 -19.62 6.25 -5.33
CA GLU A 156 -19.70 5.67 -3.99
C GLU A 156 -18.41 5.92 -3.19
N ILE A 157 -17.25 5.60 -3.77
CA ILE A 157 -15.95 5.83 -3.14
C ILE A 157 -15.76 7.33 -2.84
N GLY A 158 -16.11 8.20 -3.77
CA GLY A 158 -16.08 9.65 -3.56
C GLY A 158 -16.91 10.13 -2.37
N LEU A 159 -18.13 9.62 -2.22
CA LEU A 159 -19.00 9.98 -1.10
C LEU A 159 -18.52 9.38 0.24
N VAL A 160 -17.88 8.21 0.22
CA VAL A 160 -17.17 7.67 1.39
C VAL A 160 -16.02 8.59 1.78
N ALA A 161 -15.17 8.99 0.82
CA ALA A 161 -14.03 9.87 1.06
C ALA A 161 -14.48 11.23 1.63
N VAL A 162 -15.55 11.85 1.11
CA VAL A 162 -16.08 13.12 1.64
C VAL A 162 -16.56 12.99 3.08
N ARG A 163 -17.28 11.90 3.41
CA ARG A 163 -17.72 11.65 4.81
C ARG A 163 -16.54 11.42 5.75
N GLY A 164 -15.55 10.66 5.31
CA GLY A 164 -14.29 10.43 6.02
C GLY A 164 -13.55 11.74 6.28
N GLY A 165 -13.32 12.54 5.23
CA GLY A 165 -12.66 13.84 5.31
C GLY A 165 -13.40 14.85 6.18
N THR A 166 -14.74 14.86 6.13
CA THR A 166 -15.56 15.70 7.02
C THR A 166 -15.37 15.32 8.48
N THR A 167 -15.35 14.02 8.78
CA THR A 167 -15.13 13.51 10.14
C THR A 167 -13.72 13.83 10.62
N PHE A 168 -12.72 13.62 9.75
CA PHE A 168 -11.32 13.93 10.00
C PHE A 168 -11.12 15.42 10.34
N ILE A 169 -11.60 16.35 9.49
CA ILE A 169 -11.44 17.80 9.72
C ILE A 169 -12.15 18.26 11.00
N LYS A 170 -13.33 17.72 11.31
CA LYS A 170 -14.05 18.00 12.57
C LYS A 170 -13.28 17.52 13.80
N GLY A 171 -12.55 16.41 13.66
CA GLY A 171 -11.80 15.78 14.73
C GLY A 171 -10.41 16.38 15.00
N LEU A 172 -9.95 17.33 14.18
CA LEU A 172 -8.68 18.02 14.43
C LEU A 172 -8.74 18.80 15.75
N ASP A 173 -7.64 18.87 16.49
CA ASP A 173 -7.50 19.85 17.58
C ASP A 173 -6.79 21.09 17.03
N LEU A 174 -7.54 22.20 16.94
CA LEU A 174 -7.05 23.48 16.43
C LEU A 174 -7.24 24.60 17.47
N SER A 175 -7.60 24.24 18.71
CA SER A 175 -8.01 25.18 19.75
C SER A 175 -6.91 26.17 20.15
N SER A 176 -5.64 25.77 20.01
CA SER A 176 -4.46 26.59 20.27
C SER A 176 -4.01 27.44 19.09
N ILE A 177 -4.60 27.29 17.90
CA ILE A 177 -4.09 27.87 16.66
C ILE A 177 -4.98 29.04 16.21
N ARG A 178 -4.42 30.25 16.22
CA ARG A 178 -5.16 31.47 15.83
C ARG A 178 -5.67 31.39 14.39
N GLY A 179 -6.96 31.64 14.19
CA GLY A 179 -7.60 31.68 12.86
C GLY A 179 -7.92 30.29 12.27
N ALA A 180 -7.48 29.21 12.91
CA ALA A 180 -7.65 27.86 12.36
C ALA A 180 -9.12 27.39 12.34
N GLU A 181 -9.96 27.85 13.27
CA GLU A 181 -11.40 27.51 13.28
C GLU A 181 -12.17 28.12 12.10
N GLU A 182 -11.80 29.33 11.66
CA GLU A 182 -12.40 29.95 10.46
C GLU A 182 -12.04 29.13 9.22
N VAL A 183 -10.76 28.78 9.08
CA VAL A 183 -10.23 27.97 7.99
C VAL A 183 -10.85 26.56 8.00
N ARG A 184 -11.03 25.94 9.16
CA ARG A 184 -11.79 24.69 9.32
C ARG A 184 -13.21 24.83 8.79
N GLY A 185 -13.91 25.92 9.15
CA GLY A 185 -15.26 26.20 8.68
C GLY A 185 -15.34 26.27 7.15
N GLN A 186 -14.37 26.93 6.52
CA GLN A 186 -14.27 27.02 5.05
C GLN A 186 -14.02 25.66 4.40
N ALA A 187 -13.11 24.84 4.96
CA ALA A 187 -12.83 23.50 4.45
C ALA A 187 -14.05 22.56 4.59
N LEU A 188 -14.77 22.62 5.71
CA LEU A 188 -16.01 21.85 5.92
C LEU A 188 -17.13 22.28 4.97
N ALA A 189 -17.28 23.59 4.73
CA ALA A 189 -18.24 24.10 3.77
C ALA A 189 -17.90 23.63 2.34
N ALA A 190 -16.62 23.64 1.96
CA ALA A 190 -16.17 23.15 0.67
C ALA A 190 -16.39 21.64 0.49
N LEU A 191 -16.19 20.82 1.54
CA LEU A 191 -16.51 19.40 1.51
C LEU A 191 -18.02 19.15 1.34
N ALA A 192 -18.88 19.91 2.03
CA ALA A 192 -20.33 19.79 1.88
C ALA A 192 -20.80 20.18 0.47
N ASP A 193 -20.24 21.26 -0.08
CA ASP A 193 -20.48 21.71 -1.45
C ASP A 193 -19.94 20.72 -2.49
N TYR A 194 -18.80 20.07 -2.21
CA TYR A 194 -18.26 19.00 -3.05
C TYR A 194 -19.11 17.74 -2.98
N GLU A 195 -19.64 17.36 -1.81
CA GLU A 195 -20.60 16.26 -1.66
C GLU A 195 -21.84 16.49 -2.54
N ALA A 196 -22.42 17.69 -2.47
CA ALA A 196 -23.60 18.05 -3.24
C ALA A 196 -23.31 17.96 -4.76
N PHE A 197 -22.14 18.40 -5.19
CA PHE A 197 -21.68 18.26 -6.57
C PHE A 197 -21.56 16.79 -6.98
N VAL A 198 -20.85 15.95 -6.21
CA VAL A 198 -20.64 14.53 -6.53
C VAL A 198 -21.97 13.78 -6.62
N ARG A 199 -22.94 14.09 -5.75
CA ARG A 199 -24.30 13.49 -5.79
C ARG A 199 -25.10 13.82 -7.05
N GLN A 200 -24.78 14.92 -7.73
CA GLN A 200 -25.47 15.35 -8.95
C GLN A 200 -24.85 14.77 -10.23
N ILE A 201 -23.66 14.16 -10.13
CA ILE A 201 -23.02 13.53 -11.28
C ILE A 201 -23.85 12.32 -11.71
N ALA A 202 -24.25 12.30 -12.98
CA ALA A 202 -24.82 11.11 -13.63
C ALA A 202 -23.67 10.29 -14.22
N PRO A 203 -23.21 9.21 -13.55
CA PRO A 203 -22.04 8.45 -14.01
C PRO A 203 -22.31 7.76 -15.35
N GLY A 204 -21.38 7.92 -16.30
CA GLY A 204 -21.45 7.32 -17.64
C GLY A 204 -20.22 6.52 -18.05
N GLY A 205 -19.21 6.41 -17.18
CA GLY A 205 -17.93 5.79 -17.49
C GLY A 205 -17.76 4.37 -16.97
N SER A 206 -16.52 3.87 -17.07
CA SER A 206 -16.10 2.56 -16.58
C SER A 206 -14.85 2.68 -15.70
N PHE A 207 -14.80 1.87 -14.65
CA PHE A 207 -13.61 1.70 -13.81
C PHE A 207 -12.53 0.86 -14.51
N ALA A 208 -12.87 0.07 -15.53
CA ALA A 208 -11.89 -0.75 -16.23
C ALA A 208 -10.80 0.14 -16.87
N THR A 209 -9.54 -0.29 -16.80
CA THR A 209 -8.44 0.36 -17.54
C THR A 209 -8.44 -0.04 -19.01
N GLY A 210 -9.04 -1.17 -19.33
CA GLY A 210 -8.90 -1.83 -20.63
C GLY A 210 -7.67 -2.74 -20.65
N PRO A 211 -7.68 -3.81 -21.47
CA PRO A 211 -6.60 -4.79 -21.54
C PRO A 211 -5.29 -4.19 -22.02
N GLU A 212 -5.31 -3.22 -22.94
CA GLU A 212 -4.10 -2.60 -23.49
C GLU A 212 -3.34 -1.79 -22.44
N LEU A 213 -4.03 -0.93 -21.69
CA LEU A 213 -3.41 -0.16 -20.62
C LEU A 213 -2.98 -1.07 -19.47
N PHE A 214 -3.78 -2.08 -19.12
CA PHE A 214 -3.41 -3.04 -18.07
C PHE A 214 -2.12 -3.81 -18.41
N GLU A 215 -2.00 -4.31 -19.64
CA GLU A 215 -0.79 -4.97 -20.13
C GLU A 215 0.42 -4.03 -20.14
N ARG A 216 0.22 -2.75 -20.51
CA ARG A 216 1.28 -1.74 -20.41
C ARG A 216 1.74 -1.51 -18.98
N ILE A 217 0.85 -1.52 -17.97
CA ILE A 217 1.28 -1.42 -16.57
C ILE A 217 2.14 -2.63 -16.19
N LEU A 218 1.72 -3.84 -16.53
CA LEU A 218 2.51 -5.06 -16.28
C LEU A 218 3.89 -4.97 -16.92
N ARG A 219 3.97 -4.58 -18.19
CA ARG A 219 5.23 -4.55 -18.95
C ARG A 219 6.12 -3.36 -18.59
N GLU A 220 5.59 -2.14 -18.64
CA GLU A 220 6.40 -0.91 -18.59
C GLU A 220 6.67 -0.46 -17.16
N ARG A 221 5.70 -0.62 -16.24
CA ARG A 221 5.92 -0.31 -14.81
C ARG A 221 6.59 -1.48 -14.08
N HIS A 222 6.05 -2.68 -14.26
CA HIS A 222 6.48 -3.83 -13.46
C HIS A 222 7.54 -4.69 -14.12
N GLY A 223 7.83 -4.52 -15.40
CA GLY A 223 8.81 -5.35 -16.11
C GLY A 223 8.36 -6.78 -16.34
N LEU A 224 7.05 -7.05 -16.27
CA LEU A 224 6.46 -8.38 -16.44
C LEU A 224 5.97 -8.57 -17.87
N ASP A 225 6.51 -9.58 -18.54
CA ASP A 225 6.03 -10.03 -19.85
C ASP A 225 4.84 -10.99 -19.67
N LEU A 226 3.71 -10.42 -19.20
CA LEU A 226 2.47 -11.14 -18.95
C LEU A 226 1.31 -10.42 -19.63
N THR A 227 0.52 -11.17 -20.39
CA THR A 227 -0.79 -10.73 -20.85
C THR A 227 -1.81 -10.78 -19.70
N PRO A 228 -2.90 -9.99 -19.75
CA PRO A 228 -3.97 -10.06 -18.75
C PRO A 228 -4.57 -11.47 -18.62
N ARG A 229 -4.62 -12.23 -19.73
CA ARG A 229 -5.11 -13.60 -19.75
C ARG A 229 -4.18 -14.57 -19.02
N GLN A 230 -2.87 -14.48 -19.26
CA GLN A 230 -1.88 -15.30 -18.56
C GLN A 230 -1.91 -15.04 -17.05
N LEU A 231 -2.10 -13.78 -16.63
CA LEU A 231 -2.27 -13.44 -15.22
C LEU A 231 -3.52 -14.08 -14.61
N TYR A 232 -4.65 -14.06 -15.33
CA TYR A 232 -5.88 -14.72 -14.87
C TYR A 232 -5.68 -16.22 -14.68
N ASP A 233 -5.10 -16.88 -15.70
CA ASP A 233 -4.89 -18.33 -15.70
C ASP A 233 -3.91 -18.75 -14.59
N LEU A 234 -2.86 -17.95 -14.34
CA LEU A 234 -1.96 -18.13 -13.21
C LEU A 234 -2.70 -18.00 -11.87
N GLY A 235 -3.61 -17.04 -11.75
CA GLY A 235 -4.51 -16.86 -10.60
C GLY A 235 -5.37 -18.08 -10.32
N ASP A 236 -6.09 -18.56 -11.33
CA ASP A 236 -6.97 -19.73 -11.21
C ASP A 236 -6.17 -21.00 -10.87
N GLN A 237 -5.04 -21.22 -11.52
CA GLN A 237 -4.16 -22.35 -11.20
C GLN A 237 -3.69 -22.29 -9.74
N THR A 238 -3.13 -21.16 -9.31
CA THR A 238 -2.62 -20.97 -7.94
C THR A 238 -3.74 -21.16 -6.91
N ALA A 239 -4.93 -20.63 -7.18
CA ALA A 239 -6.09 -20.80 -6.30
C ALA A 239 -6.50 -22.28 -6.19
N ARG A 240 -6.53 -23.05 -7.29
CA ARG A 240 -6.86 -24.49 -7.25
C ARG A 240 -5.85 -25.29 -6.44
N GLU A 241 -4.56 -24.99 -6.57
CA GLU A 241 -3.50 -25.64 -5.81
C GLU A 241 -3.63 -25.35 -4.31
N LEU A 242 -3.88 -24.09 -3.93
CA LEU A 242 -4.10 -23.68 -2.54
C LEU A 242 -5.39 -24.27 -1.96
N GLN A 243 -6.45 -24.41 -2.76
CA GLN A 243 -7.69 -25.06 -2.33
C GLN A 243 -7.42 -26.51 -1.93
N GLY A 244 -6.68 -27.25 -2.76
CA GLY A 244 -6.29 -28.63 -2.46
C GLY A 244 -5.49 -28.75 -1.17
N ARG A 245 -4.55 -27.82 -0.93
CA ARG A 245 -3.76 -27.75 0.32
C ARG A 245 -4.64 -27.45 1.54
N LEU A 246 -5.55 -26.48 1.43
CA LEU A 246 -6.50 -26.13 2.49
C LEU A 246 -7.39 -27.32 2.87
N GLU A 247 -7.97 -28.00 1.88
CA GLU A 247 -8.82 -29.17 2.11
C GLU A 247 -8.05 -30.34 2.71
N ALA A 248 -6.83 -30.61 2.23
CA ALA A 248 -5.99 -31.66 2.78
C ALA A 248 -5.63 -31.38 4.25
N LEU A 249 -5.24 -30.14 4.57
CA LEU A 249 -4.89 -29.73 5.92
C LEU A 249 -6.12 -29.74 6.84
N ALA A 250 -7.28 -29.27 6.38
CA ALA A 250 -8.53 -29.35 7.14
C ALA A 250 -8.87 -30.79 7.52
N ARG A 251 -8.72 -31.76 6.59
CA ARG A 251 -8.94 -33.18 6.89
C ARG A 251 -7.95 -33.75 7.91
N GLN A 252 -6.73 -33.22 7.98
CA GLN A 252 -5.73 -33.61 8.98
C GLN A 252 -6.07 -33.08 10.36
N ILE A 253 -6.67 -31.90 10.46
CA ILE A 253 -7.11 -31.29 11.73
C ILE A 253 -8.39 -31.97 12.22
N ASP A 254 -9.42 -31.99 11.37
CA ASP A 254 -10.71 -32.61 11.64
C ASP A 254 -11.40 -33.00 10.33
N SER A 255 -11.40 -34.30 10.03
CA SER A 255 -12.02 -34.86 8.82
C SER A 255 -13.52 -34.60 8.67
N SER A 256 -14.23 -34.20 9.73
CA SER A 256 -15.66 -33.91 9.70
C SER A 256 -15.99 -32.45 9.36
N ARG A 257 -14.98 -31.58 9.28
CA ARG A 257 -15.15 -30.13 9.14
C ARG A 257 -14.48 -29.59 7.89
N THR A 258 -15.07 -28.51 7.36
CA THR A 258 -14.45 -27.75 6.28
C THR A 258 -13.40 -26.78 6.81
N TRP A 259 -12.47 -26.33 5.97
CA TRP A 259 -11.48 -25.33 6.38
C TRP A 259 -12.15 -24.02 6.84
N GLN A 260 -13.30 -23.66 6.25
CA GLN A 260 -14.08 -22.48 6.64
C GLN A 260 -14.61 -22.61 8.08
N GLN A 261 -15.13 -23.78 8.44
CA GLN A 261 -15.62 -24.05 9.80
C GLN A 261 -14.49 -24.03 10.84
N ILE A 262 -13.28 -24.46 10.46
CA ILE A 262 -12.10 -24.38 11.31
C ILE A 262 -11.68 -22.91 11.49
N VAL A 263 -11.57 -22.15 10.39
CA VAL A 263 -11.23 -20.72 10.42
C VAL A 263 -12.21 -19.92 11.28
N GLU A 264 -13.51 -20.19 11.17
CA GLU A 264 -14.52 -19.50 11.96
C GLU A 264 -14.38 -19.77 13.46
N GLU A 265 -14.04 -20.99 13.85
CA GLU A 265 -13.77 -21.32 15.26
C GLU A 265 -12.51 -20.63 15.79
N LEU A 266 -11.47 -20.50 14.97
CA LEU A 266 -10.24 -19.80 15.37
C LEU A 266 -10.50 -18.34 15.74
N LYS A 267 -11.54 -17.72 15.17
CA LYS A 267 -11.93 -16.34 15.50
C LYS A 267 -12.42 -16.19 16.94
N ALA A 268 -12.89 -17.26 17.58
CA ALA A 268 -13.36 -17.21 18.97
C ALA A 268 -12.22 -17.02 19.98
N ALA A 269 -10.99 -17.35 19.62
CA ALA A 269 -9.81 -17.15 20.46
C ALA A 269 -9.13 -15.81 20.13
N HIS A 270 -9.50 -14.77 20.88
CA HIS A 270 -9.02 -13.41 20.66
C HIS A 270 -8.60 -12.73 21.97
N PRO A 271 -7.75 -11.69 21.93
CA PRO A 271 -7.43 -10.89 23.11
C PRO A 271 -8.66 -10.14 23.61
N THR A 272 -8.57 -9.62 24.84
CA THR A 272 -9.55 -8.65 25.34
C THR A 272 -9.20 -7.26 24.82
N ARG A 273 -10.14 -6.31 24.95
CA ARG A 273 -9.88 -4.89 24.65
C ARG A 273 -8.63 -4.37 25.37
N ASP A 274 -8.44 -4.78 26.63
CA ASP A 274 -7.38 -4.26 27.49
C ASP A 274 -6.02 -4.90 27.18
N THR A 275 -5.99 -6.11 26.61
CA THR A 275 -4.75 -6.81 26.23
C THR A 275 -4.41 -6.68 24.74
N LEU A 276 -5.26 -6.02 23.93
CA LEU A 276 -5.15 -5.99 22.47
C LEU A 276 -3.77 -5.49 21.98
N LEU A 277 -3.36 -4.29 22.39
CA LEU A 277 -2.08 -3.72 21.93
C LEU A 277 -0.88 -4.53 22.42
N GLN A 278 -0.93 -5.00 23.68
CA GLN A 278 0.14 -5.83 24.23
C GLN A 278 0.28 -7.15 23.47
N THR A 279 -0.84 -7.75 23.03
CA THR A 279 -0.82 -8.99 22.24
C THR A 279 -0.09 -8.79 20.91
N TYR A 280 -0.34 -7.67 20.22
CA TYR A 280 0.39 -7.33 18.99
C TYR A 280 1.88 -7.12 19.24
N TRP A 281 2.24 -6.43 20.34
CA TRP A 281 3.63 -6.24 20.73
C TRP A 281 4.33 -7.57 20.98
N ASP A 282 3.74 -8.44 21.81
CA ASP A 282 4.33 -9.72 22.19
C ASP A 282 4.54 -10.63 20.96
N GLU A 283 3.57 -10.68 20.04
CA GLU A 283 3.70 -11.46 18.80
C GLU A 283 4.76 -10.87 17.84
N ALA A 284 4.88 -9.55 17.74
CA ALA A 284 5.92 -8.92 16.92
C ALA A 284 7.34 -9.21 17.48
N ILE A 285 7.52 -9.13 18.80
CA ILE A 285 8.81 -9.44 19.45
C ILE A 285 9.12 -10.94 19.37
N LYS A 286 8.12 -11.81 19.49
CA LYS A 286 8.28 -13.25 19.27
C LYS A 286 8.75 -13.55 17.85
N ALA A 287 8.15 -12.91 16.84
CA ALA A 287 8.56 -13.06 15.45
C ALA A 287 10.00 -12.59 15.22
N LYS A 288 10.36 -11.40 15.73
CA LYS A 288 11.73 -10.87 15.67
C LYS A 288 12.75 -11.84 16.27
N SER A 289 12.49 -12.30 17.50
CA SER A 289 13.39 -13.22 18.21
C SER A 289 13.58 -14.52 17.44
N PHE A 290 12.52 -15.02 16.81
CA PHE A 290 12.58 -16.24 15.99
C PHE A 290 13.43 -16.05 14.73
N VAL A 291 13.26 -14.92 14.02
CA VAL A 291 14.04 -14.56 12.83
C VAL A 291 15.53 -14.52 13.15
N GLU A 292 15.90 -13.90 14.28
CA GLU A 292 17.29 -13.81 14.74
C GLU A 292 17.85 -15.19 15.13
N ALA A 293 17.10 -15.97 15.92
CA ALA A 293 17.55 -17.28 16.40
C ALA A 293 17.77 -18.30 15.28
N HIS A 294 17.00 -18.22 14.19
CA HIS A 294 17.11 -19.11 13.04
C HIS A 294 17.96 -18.53 11.90
N ASN A 295 18.56 -17.34 12.09
CA ASN A 295 19.33 -16.63 11.08
C ASN A 295 18.58 -16.56 9.73
N LEU A 296 17.30 -16.19 9.77
CA LEU A 296 16.46 -16.12 8.57
C LEU A 296 16.76 -14.86 7.77
N VAL A 297 16.73 -13.70 8.42
CA VAL A 297 17.03 -12.39 7.81
C VAL A 297 17.86 -11.58 8.81
N ARG A 298 18.90 -10.89 8.35
CA ARG A 298 19.73 -10.05 9.22
C ARG A 298 19.03 -8.72 9.50
N ILE A 299 18.72 -8.48 10.76
CA ILE A 299 18.10 -7.24 11.23
C ILE A 299 19.21 -6.21 11.49
N PRO A 300 19.15 -5.00 10.90
CA PRO A 300 20.14 -3.97 11.19
C PRO A 300 20.19 -3.61 12.69
N ALA A 301 21.33 -3.08 13.14
CA ALA A 301 21.43 -2.56 14.51
C ALA A 301 20.63 -1.25 14.65
N GLY A 302 20.14 -0.96 15.86
CA GLY A 302 19.40 0.27 16.15
C GLY A 302 17.91 0.19 15.78
N ASP A 303 17.32 -1.00 15.91
CA ASP A 303 15.91 -1.25 15.64
C ASP A 303 15.03 -0.47 16.60
N VAL A 304 14.05 0.25 16.06
CA VAL A 304 13.07 1.01 16.84
C VAL A 304 11.68 0.68 16.30
N PHE A 305 10.93 -0.10 17.07
CA PHE A 305 9.58 -0.53 16.72
C PHE A 305 8.62 -0.24 17.87
N GLU A 306 7.40 0.18 17.55
CA GLU A 306 6.33 0.44 18.52
C GLU A 306 4.97 -0.09 18.05
N VAL A 307 4.12 -0.47 19.00
CA VAL A 307 2.68 -0.68 18.78
C VAL A 307 1.93 0.46 19.44
N ARG A 308 1.15 1.22 18.66
CA ARG A 308 0.44 2.41 19.16
C ARG A 308 -1.06 2.31 18.89
N PRO A 309 -1.91 2.95 19.71
CA PRO A 309 -3.33 3.07 19.38
C PRO A 309 -3.51 4.02 18.20
N THR A 310 -4.39 3.67 17.25
CA THR A 310 -4.80 4.61 16.20
C THR A 310 -5.48 5.82 16.83
N ALA A 311 -4.98 7.02 16.50
CA ALA A 311 -5.53 8.28 16.99
C ALA A 311 -7.00 8.43 16.56
N SER A 312 -7.84 9.01 17.42
CA SER A 312 -9.31 9.08 17.21
C SER A 312 -9.69 9.68 15.85
N PHE A 313 -9.00 10.75 15.43
CA PHE A 313 -9.25 11.43 14.16
C PHE A 313 -8.92 10.59 12.92
N LEU A 314 -8.12 9.51 13.06
CA LEU A 314 -7.74 8.61 11.97
C LEU A 314 -8.61 7.34 11.88
N ARG A 315 -9.36 7.00 12.93
CA ARG A 315 -10.10 5.73 12.99
C ARG A 315 -11.19 5.60 11.93
N ALA A 316 -11.69 6.72 11.41
CA ALA A 316 -12.70 6.74 10.37
C ALA A 316 -12.13 6.46 8.95
N THR A 317 -10.81 6.60 8.78
CA THR A 317 -10.13 6.52 7.48
C THR A 317 -9.06 5.44 7.43
N MET A 318 -8.72 4.83 8.56
CA MET A 318 -7.70 3.78 8.68
C MET A 318 -8.32 2.41 8.98
N PRO A 319 -7.70 1.31 8.49
CA PRO A 319 -8.12 -0.04 8.86
C PRO A 319 -7.87 -0.35 10.35
N LEU A 320 -8.31 -1.53 10.79
CA LEU A 320 -8.14 -1.98 12.18
C LEU A 320 -6.68 -2.15 12.61
N GLY A 321 -5.80 -2.46 11.66
CA GLY A 321 -4.36 -2.46 11.83
C GLY A 321 -3.69 -1.81 10.62
N HIS A 322 -2.74 -0.91 10.86
CA HIS A 322 -1.99 -0.20 9.82
C HIS A 322 -0.54 -0.01 10.24
N PHE A 323 0.39 -0.31 9.35
CA PHE A 323 1.81 -0.08 9.59
C PHE A 323 2.28 1.22 8.94
N GLU A 324 3.05 1.99 9.70
CA GLU A 324 3.77 3.15 9.18
C GLU A 324 5.27 3.04 9.47
N GLN A 325 6.07 3.32 8.45
CA GLN A 325 7.52 3.45 8.55
C GLN A 325 7.92 4.92 8.52
N THR A 326 8.94 5.31 9.31
CA THR A 326 9.59 6.62 9.17
C THR A 326 9.85 6.94 7.69
N PRO A 327 9.50 8.15 7.22
CA PRO A 327 9.69 8.52 5.83
C PRO A 327 11.15 8.32 5.34
N PRO A 328 11.34 7.93 4.06
CA PRO A 328 12.65 7.54 3.54
C PRO A 328 13.69 8.67 3.52
N PHE A 329 13.26 9.93 3.45
CA PHE A 329 14.14 11.12 3.50
C PHE A 329 14.08 11.85 4.83
N SER A 330 13.30 11.36 5.81
CA SER A 330 13.31 11.93 7.16
C SER A 330 14.70 11.75 7.80
N PRO A 331 15.24 12.80 8.45
CA PRO A 331 16.52 12.72 9.15
C PRO A 331 16.43 11.93 10.47
N THR A 332 15.24 11.50 10.89
CA THR A 332 15.04 10.77 12.15
C THR A 332 15.40 9.30 12.06
N ASP A 333 15.55 8.68 13.23
CA ASP A 333 15.70 7.24 13.41
C ASP A 333 14.58 6.45 12.70
N ASN A 334 14.88 5.19 12.39
CA ASN A 334 14.02 4.33 11.61
C ASN A 334 12.91 3.68 12.47
N LEU A 335 12.07 4.50 13.08
CA LEU A 335 10.88 4.06 13.80
C LEU A 335 9.87 3.38 12.84
N GLY A 336 9.51 2.14 13.14
CA GLY A 336 8.32 1.48 12.62
C GLY A 336 7.21 1.51 13.66
N VAL A 337 5.99 1.85 13.25
CA VAL A 337 4.82 1.85 14.13
C VAL A 337 3.72 0.99 13.55
N LEU A 338 3.29 -0.02 14.31
CA LEU A 338 2.05 -0.73 14.03
C LEU A 338 0.91 -0.06 14.82
N TYR A 339 0.06 0.67 14.11
CA TYR A 339 -1.15 1.27 14.67
C TYR A 339 -2.28 0.26 14.73
N ILE A 340 -2.84 0.06 15.92
CA ILE A 340 -4.00 -0.80 16.15
C ILE A 340 -5.17 0.06 16.61
N THR A 341 -6.30 -0.04 15.92
CA THR A 341 -7.50 0.72 16.26
C THR A 341 -8.14 0.13 17.51
N PRO A 342 -8.18 0.87 18.65
CA PRO A 342 -8.78 0.35 19.87
C PRO A 342 -10.28 0.13 19.70
N ILE A 343 -10.81 -0.89 20.37
CA ILE A 343 -12.25 -1.18 20.37
C ILE A 343 -12.98 -0.12 21.21
N ASP A 344 -13.90 0.60 20.58
CA ASP A 344 -14.70 1.63 21.23
C ASP A 344 -15.70 0.97 22.22
N PRO A 345 -15.59 1.25 23.53
CA PRO A 345 -16.45 0.64 24.53
C PRO A 345 -17.89 1.13 24.51
N THR A 346 -18.18 2.19 23.76
CA THR A 346 -19.54 2.71 23.61
C THR A 346 -20.34 1.95 22.55
N LEU A 347 -19.67 1.12 21.73
CA LEU A 347 -20.33 0.25 20.75
C LEU A 347 -21.17 -0.84 21.44
N PRO A 348 -22.23 -1.35 20.79
CA PRO A 348 -22.94 -2.54 21.27
C PRO A 348 -21.98 -3.72 21.49
N GLU A 349 -22.21 -4.51 22.55
CA GLU A 349 -21.34 -5.64 22.90
C GLU A 349 -21.13 -6.61 21.73
N SER A 350 -22.18 -6.88 20.94
CA SER A 350 -22.09 -7.71 19.74
C SER A 350 -21.10 -7.16 18.70
N ARG A 351 -21.05 -5.82 18.52
CA ARG A 351 -20.09 -5.16 17.63
C ARG A 351 -18.68 -5.16 18.21
N GLN A 352 -18.54 -5.03 19.53
CA GLN A 352 -17.23 -5.16 20.17
C GLN A 352 -16.66 -6.58 19.96
N GLN A 353 -17.48 -7.62 20.16
CA GLN A 353 -17.07 -9.01 19.94
C GLN A 353 -16.73 -9.29 18.47
N GLU A 354 -17.49 -8.76 17.53
CA GLU A 354 -17.17 -8.89 16.10
C GLU A 354 -15.83 -8.23 15.73
N LEU A 355 -15.54 -7.05 16.27
CA LEU A 355 -14.25 -6.40 16.02
C LEU A 355 -13.10 -7.14 16.71
N LEU A 356 -13.29 -7.63 17.93
CA LEU A 356 -12.29 -8.43 18.63
C LEU A 356 -12.02 -9.76 17.93
N SER A 357 -13.03 -10.41 17.36
CA SER A 357 -12.85 -11.67 16.63
C SER A 357 -12.05 -11.50 15.34
N ALA A 358 -12.09 -10.32 14.72
CA ALA A 358 -11.18 -9.95 13.63
C ALA A 358 -9.70 -9.84 14.08
N HIS A 359 -9.46 -9.66 15.38
CA HIS A 359 -8.15 -9.68 16.04
C HIS A 359 -7.85 -11.01 16.75
N CYS A 360 -8.41 -12.14 16.29
CA CYS A 360 -8.06 -13.44 16.88
C CYS A 360 -6.55 -13.72 16.83
N PHE A 361 -6.04 -14.54 17.76
CA PHE A 361 -4.58 -14.72 17.93
C PHE A 361 -3.87 -15.20 16.67
N THR A 362 -4.54 -16.00 15.83
CA THR A 362 -4.04 -16.43 14.53
C THR A 362 -3.93 -15.25 13.54
N ALA A 363 -4.92 -14.36 13.52
CA ALA A 363 -4.90 -13.14 12.71
C ALA A 363 -3.80 -12.17 13.17
N VAL A 364 -3.70 -11.93 14.48
CA VAL A 364 -2.67 -11.05 15.07
C VAL A 364 -1.28 -11.52 14.66
N ARG A 365 -1.00 -12.81 14.82
CA ARG A 365 0.30 -13.36 14.47
C ARG A 365 0.60 -13.23 12.97
N ALA A 366 -0.35 -13.52 12.09
CA ALA A 366 -0.16 -13.33 10.65
C ALA A 366 0.11 -11.85 10.29
N ILE A 367 -0.63 -10.91 10.90
CA ILE A 367 -0.42 -9.47 10.70
C ILE A 367 0.96 -9.06 11.21
N CYS A 368 1.39 -9.51 12.39
CA CYS A 368 2.71 -9.16 12.90
C CYS A 368 3.83 -9.61 11.97
N LEU A 369 3.74 -10.80 11.38
CA LEU A 369 4.75 -11.28 10.40
C LEU A 369 4.80 -10.41 9.15
N HIS A 370 3.63 -10.05 8.63
CA HIS A 370 3.46 -9.27 7.40
C HIS A 370 3.94 -7.82 7.57
N GLU A 371 3.48 -7.17 8.64
CA GLU A 371 3.69 -5.74 8.86
C GLU A 371 5.03 -5.43 9.55
N THR A 372 5.55 -6.37 10.36
CA THR A 372 6.70 -6.10 11.24
C THR A 372 7.93 -6.92 10.83
N PHE A 373 8.23 -8.00 11.54
CA PHE A 373 9.41 -8.85 11.31
C PHE A 373 8.99 -10.23 10.79
N PRO A 374 9.62 -10.75 9.72
CA PRO A 374 10.61 -10.09 8.86
C PRO A 374 10.00 -9.22 7.73
N GLY A 375 8.70 -8.94 7.77
CA GLY A 375 7.94 -8.24 6.73
C GLY A 375 8.25 -6.75 6.53
N HIS A 376 7.21 -5.90 6.46
CA HIS A 376 7.33 -4.52 5.98
C HIS A 376 8.30 -3.65 6.77
N HIS A 377 8.29 -3.72 8.11
CA HIS A 377 9.19 -2.91 8.92
C HIS A 377 10.66 -3.14 8.56
N LEU A 378 11.09 -4.40 8.55
CA LEU A 378 12.47 -4.76 8.21
C LEU A 378 12.80 -4.38 6.76
N GLN A 379 11.90 -4.66 5.83
CA GLN A 379 12.10 -4.38 4.40
C GLN A 379 12.27 -2.88 4.13
N LEU A 380 11.35 -2.07 4.63
CA LEU A 380 11.34 -0.63 4.42
C LEU A 380 12.47 0.06 5.15
N TRP A 381 12.89 -0.48 6.31
CA TRP A 381 14.12 -0.04 6.96
C TRP A 381 15.34 -0.25 6.07
N ARG A 382 15.54 -1.47 5.56
CA ARG A 382 16.65 -1.78 4.65
C ARG A 382 16.62 -0.91 3.40
N ALA A 383 15.44 -0.69 2.83
CA ALA A 383 15.26 0.20 1.70
C ALA A 383 15.68 1.65 2.00
N LYS A 384 15.39 2.18 3.21
CA LYS A 384 15.84 3.50 3.66
C LYS A 384 17.37 3.56 3.81
N LEU A 385 18.01 2.51 4.31
CA LEU A 385 19.46 2.48 4.51
C LEU A 385 20.23 2.33 3.18
N GLU A 386 19.78 1.44 2.30
CA GLU A 386 20.55 0.95 1.16
C GLU A 386 20.11 1.52 -0.18
N GLY A 387 18.88 2.06 -0.27
CA GLY A 387 18.33 2.60 -1.51
C GLY A 387 19.01 3.90 -1.93
N SER A 388 19.18 4.08 -3.24
CA SER A 388 19.45 5.39 -3.84
C SER A 388 18.23 6.32 -3.65
N PRO A 389 18.37 7.65 -3.84
CA PRO A 389 17.23 8.56 -3.79
C PRO A 389 16.06 8.14 -4.70
N ILE A 390 16.33 7.64 -5.90
CA ILE A 390 15.28 7.15 -6.81
C ILE A 390 14.55 5.96 -6.21
N ARG A 391 15.28 4.94 -5.72
CA ARG A 391 14.69 3.72 -5.15
C ARG A 391 13.99 3.92 -3.81
N ARG A 392 14.40 4.96 -3.06
CA ARG A 392 13.73 5.39 -1.82
C ARG A 392 12.36 6.04 -2.10
N GLN A 393 12.30 6.88 -3.13
CA GLN A 393 11.09 7.58 -3.53
C GLN A 393 10.09 6.65 -4.23
N PHE A 394 10.57 5.90 -5.21
CA PHE A 394 9.73 5.09 -6.10
C PHE A 394 9.88 3.62 -5.77
N ARG A 395 8.90 3.09 -5.06
CA ARG A 395 8.88 1.70 -4.57
C ARG A 395 7.87 0.88 -5.36
N SER A 396 8.28 -0.31 -5.77
CA SER A 396 7.41 -1.28 -6.41
C SER A 396 6.54 -1.99 -5.38
N THR A 397 5.23 -1.90 -5.56
CA THR A 397 4.25 -2.65 -4.77
C THR A 397 4.41 -4.17 -4.93
N LEU A 398 4.96 -4.65 -6.05
CA LEU A 398 5.27 -6.08 -6.22
C LEU A 398 6.34 -6.51 -5.23
N TYR A 399 7.40 -5.72 -5.06
CA TYR A 399 8.45 -6.08 -4.10
C TYR A 399 7.95 -5.96 -2.67
N VAL A 400 7.31 -4.84 -2.33
CA VAL A 400 6.90 -4.56 -0.94
C VAL A 400 5.90 -5.62 -0.44
N GLU A 401 4.85 -5.87 -1.21
CA GLU A 401 3.81 -6.84 -0.85
C GLU A 401 4.27 -8.29 -1.06
N GLY A 402 5.05 -8.52 -2.11
CA GLY A 402 5.63 -9.83 -2.40
C GLY A 402 6.62 -10.28 -1.34
N TRP A 403 7.44 -9.36 -0.80
CA TRP A 403 8.34 -9.64 0.31
C TRP A 403 7.57 -10.04 1.56
N ALA A 404 6.56 -9.27 1.95
CA ALA A 404 5.79 -9.57 3.16
C ALA A 404 5.08 -10.93 3.04
N LEU A 405 4.47 -11.23 1.90
CA LEU A 405 3.85 -12.55 1.67
C LEU A 405 4.89 -13.68 1.58
N TYR A 406 6.05 -13.44 0.99
CA TYR A 406 7.17 -14.39 1.01
C TYR A 406 7.65 -14.67 2.46
N CYS A 407 7.70 -13.65 3.31
CA CYS A 407 8.07 -13.79 4.71
C CYS A 407 7.08 -14.64 5.51
N GLU A 408 5.77 -14.57 5.21
CA GLU A 408 4.79 -15.47 5.82
C GLU A 408 5.13 -16.95 5.54
N GLU A 409 5.53 -17.27 4.30
CA GLU A 409 5.94 -18.62 3.91
C GLU A 409 7.29 -19.02 4.47
N LEU A 410 8.27 -18.10 4.48
CA LEU A 410 9.57 -18.34 5.10
C LEU A 410 9.43 -18.71 6.58
N MET A 411 8.55 -18.03 7.30
CA MET A 411 8.30 -18.30 8.72
C MET A 411 7.57 -19.62 8.92
N GLU A 412 6.66 -20.00 8.02
CA GLU A 412 6.06 -21.34 8.00
C GLU A 412 7.13 -22.43 7.79
N GLU A 413 7.95 -22.29 6.75
CA GLU A 413 9.03 -23.23 6.39
C GLU A 413 10.05 -23.41 7.52
N ALA A 414 10.33 -22.33 8.26
CA ALA A 414 11.24 -22.35 9.40
C ALA A 414 10.62 -22.94 10.68
N GLY A 415 9.31 -23.20 10.72
CA GLY A 415 8.62 -23.82 11.84
C GLY A 415 8.04 -22.83 12.87
N PHE A 416 7.82 -21.56 12.51
CA PHE A 416 7.20 -20.58 13.40
C PHE A 416 5.72 -20.86 13.66
N PHE A 417 5.02 -21.46 12.70
CA PHE A 417 3.65 -21.92 12.85
C PHE A 417 3.64 -23.29 13.54
N ASP A 418 3.49 -23.26 14.85
CA ASP A 418 3.56 -24.41 15.77
C ASP A 418 2.29 -25.26 15.81
N THR A 419 1.21 -24.84 15.13
CA THR A 419 -0.05 -25.59 15.07
C THR A 419 -0.62 -25.65 13.65
N PRO A 420 -1.23 -26.77 13.25
CA PRO A 420 -1.93 -26.89 11.96
C PRO A 420 -2.99 -25.80 11.71
N ALA A 421 -3.62 -25.31 12.78
CA ALA A 421 -4.62 -24.25 12.73
C ALA A 421 -4.08 -22.93 12.15
N LEU A 422 -2.84 -22.57 12.50
CA LEU A 422 -2.18 -21.37 11.96
C LEU A 422 -1.85 -21.53 10.47
N SER A 423 -1.40 -22.72 10.08
CA SER A 423 -1.10 -23.02 8.69
C SER A 423 -2.37 -22.97 7.83
N ILE A 424 -3.55 -23.36 8.35
CA ILE A 424 -4.84 -23.09 7.68
C ILE A 424 -5.07 -21.59 7.50
N TRP A 425 -4.81 -20.78 8.51
CA TRP A 425 -5.01 -19.33 8.43
C TRP A 425 -4.09 -18.68 7.37
N GLN A 426 -2.81 -19.07 7.36
CA GLN A 426 -1.85 -18.68 6.32
C GLN A 426 -2.38 -19.07 4.93
N LEU A 427 -2.80 -20.33 4.77
CA LEU A 427 -3.22 -20.83 3.46
C LEU A 427 -4.48 -20.13 2.96
N LYS A 428 -5.40 -19.79 3.88
CA LYS A 428 -6.57 -18.94 3.57
C LYS A 428 -6.13 -17.56 3.09
N ASN A 429 -5.16 -16.95 3.75
CA ASN A 429 -4.65 -15.64 3.33
C ASN A 429 -3.97 -15.72 1.96
N SER A 430 -3.16 -16.75 1.73
CA SER A 430 -2.55 -17.05 0.43
C SER A 430 -3.60 -17.26 -0.66
N MET A 431 -4.68 -18.00 -0.36
CA MET A 431 -5.81 -18.21 -1.28
C MET A 431 -6.41 -16.87 -1.70
N TRP A 432 -6.68 -15.99 -0.74
CA TRP A 432 -7.19 -14.66 -1.05
C TRP A 432 -6.23 -13.88 -1.98
N ARG A 433 -4.92 -13.90 -1.73
CA ARG A 433 -3.94 -13.23 -2.60
C ARG A 433 -3.83 -13.88 -3.99
N ALA A 434 -4.07 -15.18 -4.12
CA ALA A 434 -4.16 -15.85 -5.42
C ALA A 434 -5.40 -15.40 -6.20
N VAL A 435 -6.57 -15.38 -5.56
CA VAL A 435 -7.84 -14.95 -6.17
C VAL A 435 -7.76 -13.48 -6.60
N ARG A 436 -7.02 -12.63 -5.88
CA ARG A 436 -6.76 -11.23 -6.29
C ARG A 436 -6.18 -11.10 -7.69
N MET A 437 -5.36 -12.06 -8.17
CA MET A 437 -4.84 -12.02 -9.55
C MET A 437 -5.96 -12.15 -10.60
N MET A 438 -6.94 -13.01 -10.34
CA MET A 438 -8.12 -13.17 -11.21
C MET A 438 -9.03 -11.94 -11.17
N LEU A 439 -9.20 -11.35 -9.98
CA LEU A 439 -10.04 -10.17 -9.78
C LEU A 439 -9.47 -8.93 -10.44
N ASP A 440 -8.17 -8.69 -10.25
CA ASP A 440 -7.47 -7.52 -10.79
C ASP A 440 -7.59 -7.46 -12.31
N THR A 441 -7.14 -8.54 -12.99
CA THR A 441 -7.26 -8.62 -14.45
C THR A 441 -8.73 -8.65 -14.90
N GLY A 442 -9.61 -9.38 -14.20
CA GLY A 442 -11.02 -9.48 -14.57
C GLY A 442 -11.76 -8.14 -14.50
N LEU A 443 -11.55 -7.37 -13.42
CA LEU A 443 -12.12 -6.03 -13.25
C LEU A 443 -11.55 -5.06 -14.27
N HIS A 444 -10.22 -5.02 -14.41
CA HIS A 444 -9.57 -4.01 -15.25
C HIS A 444 -9.64 -4.28 -16.76
N THR A 445 -9.89 -5.51 -17.17
CA THR A 445 -10.20 -5.87 -18.57
C THR A 445 -11.70 -5.84 -18.90
N GLY A 446 -12.56 -5.58 -17.92
CA GLY A 446 -14.02 -5.56 -18.09
C GLY A 446 -14.67 -6.94 -18.22
N GLN A 447 -13.96 -8.01 -17.84
CA GLN A 447 -14.48 -9.38 -17.86
C GLN A 447 -15.30 -9.73 -16.60
N LEU A 448 -15.10 -9.00 -15.50
CA LEU A 448 -15.87 -9.14 -14.26
C LEU A 448 -16.56 -7.83 -13.91
N THR A 449 -17.84 -7.92 -13.53
CA THR A 449 -18.52 -6.84 -12.81
C THR A 449 -18.09 -6.84 -11.34
N LEU A 450 -18.34 -5.74 -10.63
CA LEU A 450 -18.09 -5.65 -9.19
C LEU A 450 -18.81 -6.76 -8.40
N ASP A 451 -20.04 -7.11 -8.78
CA ASP A 451 -20.82 -8.16 -8.13
C ASP A 451 -20.23 -9.55 -8.37
N GLN A 452 -19.81 -9.85 -9.61
CA GLN A 452 -19.13 -11.12 -9.94
C GLN A 452 -17.80 -11.24 -9.21
N ALA A 453 -17.01 -10.16 -9.15
CA ALA A 453 -15.78 -10.10 -8.39
C ALA A 453 -16.03 -10.32 -6.89
N THR A 454 -17.12 -9.76 -6.35
CA THR A 454 -17.51 -9.93 -4.94
C THR A 454 -17.87 -11.37 -4.64
N GLN A 455 -18.70 -11.98 -5.49
CA GLN A 455 -19.05 -13.39 -5.38
C GLN A 455 -17.81 -14.29 -5.43
N LEU A 456 -16.86 -14.00 -6.31
CA LEU A 456 -15.64 -14.80 -6.43
C LEU A 456 -14.79 -14.77 -5.14
N LEU A 457 -14.67 -13.62 -4.46
CA LEU A 457 -13.98 -13.54 -3.16
C LEU A 457 -14.69 -14.32 -2.06
N VAL A 458 -16.02 -14.25 -2.02
CA VAL A 458 -16.83 -14.98 -1.03
C VAL A 458 -16.65 -16.49 -1.24
N GLU A 459 -16.82 -16.96 -2.47
CA GLU A 459 -16.81 -18.39 -2.79
C GLU A 459 -15.42 -19.02 -2.71
N ARG A 460 -14.40 -18.34 -3.23
CA ARG A 460 -13.04 -18.92 -3.34
C ARG A 460 -12.17 -18.63 -2.13
N ALA A 461 -12.33 -17.49 -1.48
CA ALA A 461 -11.47 -17.05 -0.38
C ALA A 461 -12.19 -16.98 0.98
N GLY A 462 -13.50 -17.24 1.03
CA GLY A 462 -14.28 -17.28 2.27
C GLY A 462 -14.30 -15.95 3.01
N LEU A 463 -14.33 -14.83 2.26
CA LEU A 463 -14.51 -13.50 2.83
C LEU A 463 -15.98 -13.23 3.12
N GLU A 464 -16.25 -12.43 4.15
CA GLU A 464 -17.59 -11.91 4.41
C GLU A 464 -18.04 -11.00 3.25
N PRO A 465 -19.32 -11.04 2.81
CA PRO A 465 -19.78 -10.30 1.63
C PRO A 465 -19.47 -8.79 1.63
N ASN A 466 -19.65 -8.12 2.78
CA ASN A 466 -19.38 -6.68 2.89
C ASN A 466 -17.89 -6.38 2.76
N THR A 467 -17.03 -7.21 3.37
CA THR A 467 -15.57 -7.10 3.26
C THR A 467 -15.11 -7.38 1.83
N ALA A 468 -15.67 -8.40 1.18
CA ALA A 468 -15.37 -8.74 -0.21
C ALA A 468 -15.74 -7.60 -1.17
N ARG A 469 -16.92 -6.96 -0.99
CA ARG A 469 -17.33 -5.83 -1.82
C ARG A 469 -16.44 -4.61 -1.61
N GLY A 470 -16.11 -4.28 -0.35
CA GLY A 470 -15.21 -3.16 -0.03
C GLY A 470 -13.82 -3.35 -0.65
N GLU A 471 -13.30 -4.57 -0.60
CA GLU A 471 -12.03 -4.92 -1.24
C GLU A 471 -12.09 -4.78 -2.75
N ASN A 472 -13.12 -5.32 -3.41
CA ASN A 472 -13.22 -5.17 -4.87
C ASN A 472 -13.45 -3.73 -5.32
N LEU A 473 -14.19 -2.92 -4.54
CA LEU A 473 -14.26 -1.48 -4.79
C LEU A 473 -12.87 -0.85 -4.77
N ARG A 474 -12.04 -1.17 -3.78
CA ARG A 474 -10.64 -0.72 -3.73
C ARG A 474 -9.82 -1.24 -4.93
N TYR A 475 -10.08 -2.47 -5.39
CA TYR A 475 -9.36 -3.01 -6.54
C TYR A 475 -9.70 -2.22 -7.80
N THR A 476 -10.94 -1.78 -7.99
CA THR A 476 -11.33 -0.99 -9.16
C THR A 476 -10.55 0.32 -9.34
N THR A 477 -9.94 0.87 -8.29
CA THR A 477 -9.13 2.09 -8.33
C THR A 477 -7.62 1.85 -8.43
N SER A 478 -7.16 0.61 -8.34
CA SER A 478 -5.74 0.29 -8.14
C SER A 478 -5.25 -0.87 -9.02
N PRO A 479 -5.23 -0.69 -10.36
CA PRO A 479 -4.81 -1.75 -11.28
C PRO A 479 -3.44 -2.28 -10.91
N THR A 480 -3.26 -3.61 -10.97
CA THR A 480 -2.04 -4.37 -10.63
C THR A 480 -1.68 -4.44 -9.15
N GLN A 481 -2.27 -3.62 -8.26
CA GLN A 481 -2.01 -3.68 -6.82
C GLN A 481 -2.53 -4.98 -6.20
N PRO A 482 -3.76 -5.46 -6.49
CA PRO A 482 -4.21 -6.73 -5.90
C PRO A 482 -3.35 -7.92 -6.33
N SER A 483 -2.83 -7.93 -7.57
CA SER A 483 -1.93 -8.98 -8.05
C SER A 483 -0.51 -8.89 -7.50
N SER A 484 -0.09 -7.74 -6.98
CA SER A 484 1.30 -7.46 -6.60
C SER A 484 1.84 -8.44 -5.56
N TYR A 485 0.99 -8.82 -4.60
CA TYR A 485 1.30 -9.77 -3.53
C TYR A 485 1.83 -11.08 -4.08
N MET A 486 1.03 -11.77 -4.89
CA MET A 486 1.36 -13.12 -5.35
C MET A 486 2.41 -13.09 -6.46
N LEU A 487 2.35 -12.12 -7.39
CA LEU A 487 3.37 -11.96 -8.43
C LEU A 487 4.76 -11.68 -7.83
N GLY A 488 4.83 -10.75 -6.89
CA GLY A 488 6.06 -10.42 -6.20
C GLY A 488 6.63 -11.59 -5.42
N ARG A 489 5.80 -12.26 -4.61
CA ARG A 489 6.18 -13.46 -3.86
C ARG A 489 6.68 -14.55 -4.79
N ASN A 490 5.99 -14.83 -5.89
CA ASN A 490 6.38 -15.87 -6.85
C ASN A 490 7.77 -15.61 -7.42
N ARG A 491 8.04 -14.36 -7.80
CA ARG A 491 9.35 -13.98 -8.32
C ARG A 491 10.44 -14.04 -7.26
N ILE A 492 10.18 -13.67 -6.01
CA ILE A 492 11.15 -13.80 -4.91
C ILE A 492 11.46 -15.28 -4.63
N VAL A 493 10.46 -16.16 -4.64
CA VAL A 493 10.65 -17.61 -4.48
C VAL A 493 11.47 -18.20 -5.63
N GLU A 494 11.24 -17.75 -6.86
CA GLU A 494 12.04 -18.13 -8.02
C GLU A 494 13.51 -17.71 -7.86
N LEU A 495 13.76 -16.43 -7.53
CA LEU A 495 15.10 -15.90 -7.26
C LEU A 495 15.81 -16.68 -6.16
N ARG A 496 15.10 -17.05 -5.09
CA ARG A 496 15.63 -17.91 -4.00
C ARG A 496 16.06 -19.27 -4.51
N LYS A 497 15.25 -19.92 -5.34
CA LYS A 497 15.56 -21.24 -5.94
C LYS A 497 16.78 -21.16 -6.86
N LEU A 498 16.88 -20.13 -7.69
CA LEU A 498 18.03 -19.91 -8.57
C LEU A 498 19.32 -19.71 -7.77
N TYR A 499 19.27 -18.85 -6.74
CA TYR A 499 20.40 -18.63 -5.84
C TYR A 499 20.79 -19.90 -5.08
N GLN A 500 19.83 -20.65 -4.56
CA GLN A 500 20.07 -21.93 -3.88
C GLN A 500 20.73 -22.95 -4.81
N ALA A 501 20.27 -23.08 -6.05
CA ALA A 501 20.86 -23.98 -7.03
C ALA A 501 22.32 -23.63 -7.37
N LYS A 502 22.63 -22.33 -7.42
CA LYS A 502 23.99 -21.81 -7.64
C LYS A 502 24.92 -22.10 -6.45
N GLN A 503 24.45 -21.89 -5.22
CA GLN A 503 25.26 -22.06 -4.01
C GLN A 503 25.37 -23.51 -3.51
N LYS A 504 24.43 -24.38 -3.88
CA LYS A 504 24.41 -25.81 -3.49
C LYS A 504 24.52 -25.97 -1.96
N GLU A 505 25.51 -26.74 -1.49
CA GLU A 505 25.76 -27.00 -0.07
C GLU A 505 26.16 -25.75 0.73
N ALA A 506 26.64 -24.69 0.06
CA ALA A 506 27.00 -23.43 0.70
C ALA A 506 25.79 -22.47 0.85
N PHE A 507 24.59 -22.87 0.45
CA PHE A 507 23.41 -22.01 0.54
C PHE A 507 23.09 -21.64 2.00
N GLN A 508 22.98 -20.34 2.23
CA GLN A 508 22.49 -19.75 3.48
C GLN A 508 21.38 -18.78 3.14
N VAL A 509 20.20 -18.94 3.75
CA VAL A 509 19.03 -18.15 3.42
C VAL A 509 19.21 -16.65 3.77
N ALA A 510 19.91 -16.35 4.87
CA ALA A 510 20.24 -14.96 5.23
C ALA A 510 21.10 -14.26 4.16
N ASP A 511 22.02 -14.97 3.50
CA ASP A 511 22.86 -14.38 2.46
C ASP A 511 22.06 -14.06 1.20
N PHE A 512 21.06 -14.89 0.88
CA PHE A 512 20.10 -14.58 -0.17
C PHE A 512 19.31 -13.30 0.16
N HIS A 513 18.78 -13.20 1.38
CA HIS A 513 17.97 -12.04 1.79
C HIS A 513 18.77 -10.75 1.82
N ASP A 514 20.02 -10.77 2.31
CA ASP A 514 20.89 -9.57 2.29
C ASP A 514 21.11 -9.07 0.87
N ARG A 515 21.37 -9.99 -0.08
CA ARG A 515 21.54 -9.64 -1.49
C ARG A 515 20.26 -9.08 -2.09
N LEU A 516 19.11 -9.70 -1.81
CA LEU A 516 17.82 -9.27 -2.32
C LEU A 516 17.45 -7.87 -1.78
N LEU A 517 17.55 -7.66 -0.46
CA LEU A 517 17.19 -6.41 0.21
C LEU A 517 18.10 -5.23 -0.21
N ALA A 518 19.35 -5.49 -0.61
CA ALA A 518 20.27 -4.47 -1.13
C ALA A 518 19.79 -3.85 -2.46
N TYR A 519 18.89 -4.50 -3.19
CA TYR A 519 18.24 -3.89 -4.36
C TYR A 519 17.21 -2.83 -3.98
N SER A 520 16.85 -2.71 -2.70
CA SER A 520 15.75 -1.87 -2.21
C SER A 520 14.39 -2.32 -2.79
N SER A 521 13.36 -1.48 -2.72
CA SER A 521 11.99 -1.82 -3.14
C SER A 521 11.78 -1.70 -4.67
N VAL A 522 12.66 -2.25 -5.50
CA VAL A 522 12.49 -2.24 -6.98
C VAL A 522 11.63 -3.40 -7.45
N SER A 523 11.03 -3.34 -8.65
CA SER A 523 10.30 -4.50 -9.18
C SER A 523 11.18 -5.75 -9.14
N PRO A 524 10.71 -6.89 -8.58
CA PRO A 524 11.47 -8.13 -8.57
C PRO A 524 11.85 -8.64 -9.97
N ALA A 525 11.17 -8.18 -11.02
CA ALA A 525 11.51 -8.48 -12.41
C ALA A 525 12.76 -7.71 -12.90
N PHE A 526 13.13 -6.62 -12.24
CA PHE A 526 14.36 -5.87 -12.54
C PHE A 526 15.60 -6.44 -11.85
N ILE A 527 15.42 -7.36 -10.91
CA ILE A 527 16.51 -8.03 -10.20
C ILE A 527 17.07 -9.16 -11.09
N PRO A 528 18.39 -9.19 -11.33
CA PRO A 528 19.03 -10.24 -12.13
C PRO A 528 18.80 -11.65 -11.58
N ASP A 529 18.70 -12.64 -12.47
CA ASP A 529 18.56 -14.06 -12.10
C ASP A 529 19.81 -14.65 -11.41
N ASP A 530 20.96 -13.98 -11.54
CA ASP A 530 22.27 -14.48 -11.11
C ASP A 530 22.75 -13.90 -9.78
N LEU A 531 21.83 -13.54 -8.86
CA LEU A 531 22.06 -13.03 -7.50
C LEU A 531 23.33 -13.59 -6.78
#